data_AF-A0A2S0K5R9-F1
#
_entry.id   AF-A0A2S0K5R9-F1
#
_cell.length_a   1.000
_cell.length_b   1.000
_cell.length_c   1.000
_cell.angle_alpha   90.00
_cell.angle_beta   90.00
_cell.angle_gamma   90.00
#
_symmetry.space_group_name_H-M   'P 1'
#
loop_
_entity.id
_entity.type
_entity.pdbx_description
1 polymer ?
#
loop_
_entity_poly.entity_id
_entity_poly.type
_entity_poly.pdbx_seq_one_letter_code
_entity_poly.pdbx_strand_id
1 'polypeptide(L)'
;MKKFIISIMSLFPVPFFFYFYEYHFYLNSEDADFLFPIFIVCIVVIGLLTRKINLPLFFSLNIMMLVISLVLGHFFILDDGSWFKPFGKNGAMIFVSSIYILGQLFIRLLSKQGPTNVA
;
A
#
# COMPACT_ATOMS: atom_id res chain seq x y z
N MET A 1 12.68 19.09 -5.66
CA MET A 1 13.17 18.09 -4.67
C MET A 1 12.06 17.48 -3.83
N LYS A 2 11.30 18.23 -3.01
CA LYS A 2 10.25 17.66 -2.13
C LYS A 2 9.20 16.79 -2.85
N LYS A 3 8.65 17.24 -3.98
CA LYS A 3 7.68 16.46 -4.78
C LYS A 3 8.27 15.14 -5.32
N PHE A 4 9.53 15.17 -5.76
CA PHE A 4 10.22 13.99 -6.28
C PHE A 4 10.44 12.94 -5.18
N ILE A 5 10.86 13.36 -3.98
CA ILE A 5 11.00 12.48 -2.82
C ILE A 5 9.66 11.83 -2.47
N ILE A 6 8.58 12.62 -2.45
CA ILE A 6 7.23 12.08 -2.17
C ILE A 6 6.81 11.05 -3.23
N SER A 7 7.09 11.31 -4.52
CA SER A 7 6.81 10.34 -5.58
C SER A 7 7.58 9.04 -5.38
N ILE A 8 8.88 9.10 -5.07
CA ILE A 8 9.69 7.91 -4.77
C ILE A 8 9.11 7.15 -3.57
N MET A 9 8.79 7.85 -2.48
CA MET A 9 8.21 7.22 -1.30
C MET A 9 6.84 6.58 -1.59
N SER A 10 6.07 7.15 -2.52
CA SER A 10 4.76 6.61 -2.93
C SER A 10 4.88 5.35 -3.79
N LEU A 11 6.05 5.09 -4.39
CA LEU A 11 6.34 3.87 -5.14
C LEU A 11 6.79 2.71 -4.23
N PHE A 12 6.90 2.93 -2.91
CA PHE A 12 7.24 1.88 -1.98
C PHE A 12 6.19 0.75 -2.03
N PRO A 13 6.57 -0.51 -2.34
CA PRO A 13 5.64 -1.58 -2.69
C PRO A 13 5.01 -2.20 -1.44
N VAL A 14 4.16 -1.44 -0.75
CA VAL A 14 3.52 -1.84 0.52
C VAL A 14 2.73 -3.15 0.39
N PRO A 15 1.90 -3.39 -0.64
CA PRO A 15 1.19 -4.66 -0.80
C PRO A 15 2.10 -5.88 -0.93
N PHE A 16 3.27 -5.71 -1.57
CA PHE A 16 4.28 -6.77 -1.59
C PHE A 16 4.82 -7.04 -0.20
N PHE A 17 5.26 -6.01 0.53
CA PHE A 17 5.81 -6.18 1.87
C PHE A 17 4.80 -6.75 2.87
N PHE A 18 3.52 -6.38 2.74
CA PHE A 18 2.43 -6.96 3.52
C PHE A 18 2.42 -8.47 3.37
N TYR A 19 2.29 -8.98 2.15
CA TYR A 19 2.23 -10.42 1.92
C TYR A 19 3.57 -11.13 2.07
N PHE A 20 4.69 -10.46 1.81
CA PHE A 20 6.00 -11.03 2.04
C PHE A 20 6.25 -11.27 3.54
N TYR A 21 5.86 -10.32 4.39
CA TYR A 21 5.93 -10.47 5.83
C TYR A 21 4.95 -11.52 6.33
N GLU A 22 3.67 -11.44 5.94
CA GLU A 22 2.64 -12.41 6.33
C GLU A 22 3.02 -13.84 5.93
N TYR A 23 3.47 -14.04 4.68
CA TYR A 23 3.84 -15.36 4.18
C TYR A 23 5.06 -15.93 4.88
N HIS A 24 6.05 -15.10 5.22
CA HIS A 24 7.22 -15.55 5.99
C HIS A 24 6.83 -16.11 7.37
N PHE A 25 5.94 -15.41 8.08
CA PHE A 25 5.44 -15.86 9.38
C PHE A 25 4.56 -17.11 9.26
N TYR A 26 3.72 -17.18 8.23
CA TYR A 26 2.96 -18.39 7.90
C TYR A 26 3.86 -19.62 7.73
N LEU A 27 4.97 -19.49 7.00
CA LEU A 27 5.93 -20.60 6.80
C LEU A 27 6.58 -21.05 8.11
N ASN A 28 6.73 -20.15 9.09
CA ASN A 28 7.28 -20.47 10.41
C ASN A 28 6.20 -20.90 11.41
N SER A 29 4.92 -20.95 11.00
CA SER A 29 3.78 -21.19 11.90
C SER A 29 3.69 -20.18 13.06
N GLU A 30 4.04 -18.92 12.78
CA GLU A 30 4.01 -17.79 13.71
C GLU A 30 2.98 -16.74 13.29
N ASP A 31 2.56 -15.91 14.25
CA ASP A 31 1.64 -14.81 14.01
C ASP A 31 2.36 -13.53 13.57
N ALA A 32 1.79 -12.85 12.57
CA ALA A 32 2.34 -11.62 12.00
C ALA A 32 1.85 -10.36 12.75
N ASP A 33 2.09 -10.27 14.06
CA ASP A 33 1.48 -9.27 14.97
C ASP A 33 1.62 -7.81 14.52
N PHE A 34 2.74 -7.47 13.87
CA PHE A 34 3.02 -6.10 13.42
C PHE A 34 2.48 -5.76 12.03
N LEU A 35 1.92 -6.74 11.30
CA LEU A 35 1.42 -6.57 9.94
C LEU A 35 0.39 -5.43 9.85
N PHE A 36 -0.66 -5.51 10.66
CA PHE A 36 -1.76 -4.55 10.63
C PHE A 36 -1.34 -3.16 11.14
N PRO A 37 -0.65 -3.00 12.29
CA PRO A 37 -0.15 -1.71 12.73
C PRO A 37 0.76 -1.01 11.70
N ILE A 38 1.71 -1.73 11.12
CA ILE A 38 2.63 -1.16 10.11
C ILE A 38 1.85 -0.74 8.86
N PHE A 39 0.89 -1.54 8.42
CA PHE A 39 0.05 -1.22 7.27
C PHE A 39 -0.73 0.08 7.46
N ILE A 40 -1.34 0.29 8.64
CA ILE A 40 -2.03 1.53 8.99
C ILE A 40 -1.06 2.71 9.01
N VAL A 41 0.14 2.55 9.58
CA VAL A 41 1.17 3.61 9.57
C VAL A 41 1.54 4.00 8.14
N CYS A 42 1.75 3.04 7.24
CA CYS A 42 2.04 3.31 5.83
C CYS A 42 0.90 4.08 5.16
N ILE A 43 -0.35 3.69 5.39
CA ILE A 43 -1.54 4.39 4.87
C ILE A 43 -1.55 5.85 5.32
N VAL A 44 -1.35 6.11 6.62
CA VAL A 44 -1.40 7.46 7.19
C VAL A 44 -0.25 8.31 6.67
N VAL A 45 0.99 7.80 6.73
CA VAL A 45 2.18 8.54 6.33
C VAL A 45 2.12 8.91 4.84
N ILE A 46 1.85 7.95 3.96
CA ILE A 46 1.80 8.22 2.52
C ILE A 46 0.55 9.03 2.16
N GLY A 47 -0.59 8.79 2.80
CA GLY A 47 -1.80 9.62 2.64
C GLY A 47 -1.55 11.09 2.95
N LEU A 48 -0.87 11.39 4.07
CA LEU A 48 -0.51 12.77 4.45
C LEU A 48 0.51 13.40 3.48
N LEU A 49 1.52 12.64 3.06
CA LEU A 49 2.55 13.11 2.10
C LEU A 49 1.94 13.44 0.74
N THR A 50 0.95 12.67 0.29
CA THR A 50 0.34 12.79 -1.04
C THR A 50 -0.88 13.72 -1.08
N ARG A 51 -1.26 14.38 0.03
CA ARG A 51 -2.43 15.28 0.09
C ARG A 51 -2.39 16.45 -0.89
N LYS A 52 -1.20 16.97 -1.20
CA LYS A 52 -1.00 18.09 -2.13
C LYS A 52 -0.72 17.65 -3.58
N ILE A 53 -0.67 16.35 -3.84
CA ILE A 53 -0.51 15.79 -5.18
C ILE A 53 -1.88 15.77 -5.87
N ASN A 54 -1.91 16.11 -7.16
CA ASN A 54 -3.11 16.03 -7.98
C ASN A 54 -3.59 14.57 -8.11
N LEU A 55 -4.92 14.36 -8.16
CA LEU A 55 -5.50 13.02 -8.19
C LEU A 55 -4.97 12.11 -9.31
N PRO A 56 -4.79 12.57 -10.56
CA PRO A 56 -4.25 11.72 -11.63
C PRO A 56 -2.87 11.15 -11.28
N LEU A 57 -1.93 11.99 -10.82
CA LEU A 57 -0.58 11.54 -10.45
C LEU A 57 -0.62 10.57 -9.26
N PHE A 58 -1.51 10.81 -8.28
CA PHE A 58 -1.69 9.89 -7.16
C PHE A 58 -2.12 8.49 -7.61
N PHE A 59 -3.08 8.39 -8.53
CA PHE A 59 -3.51 7.10 -9.06
C PHE A 59 -2.42 6.46 -9.91
N SER A 60 -1.71 7.23 -10.75
CA SER A 60 -0.58 6.71 -11.52
C SER A 60 0.51 6.13 -10.62
N LEU A 61 0.89 6.81 -9.55
CA LEU A 61 1.89 6.32 -8.60
C LEU A 61 1.44 5.02 -7.91
N ASN A 62 0.17 4.94 -7.51
CA ASN A 62 -0.37 3.73 -6.88
C ASN A 62 -0.50 2.55 -7.86
N ILE A 63 -0.83 2.80 -9.13
CA ILE A 63 -0.82 1.77 -10.17
C ILE A 63 0.61 1.26 -10.39
N MET A 64 1.60 2.16 -10.50
CA MET A 64 3.00 1.76 -10.63
C MET A 64 3.49 0.97 -9.40
N MET A 65 3.11 1.41 -8.20
CA MET A 65 3.40 0.69 -6.95
C MET A 65 2.78 -0.72 -6.94
N LEU A 66 1.54 -0.88 -7.41
CA LEU A 66 0.91 -2.20 -7.56
C LEU A 66 1.68 -3.08 -8.56
N VAL A 67 2.07 -2.53 -9.72
CA VAL A 67 2.86 -3.27 -10.71
C VAL A 67 4.20 -3.72 -10.13
N ILE A 68 4.93 -2.83 -9.44
CA ILE A 68 6.17 -3.18 -8.74
C ILE A 68 5.91 -4.28 -7.70
N SER A 69 4.83 -4.16 -6.93
CA SER A 69 4.47 -5.15 -5.93
C SER A 69 4.22 -6.52 -6.54
N LEU A 70 3.46 -6.58 -7.64
CA LEU A 70 3.17 -7.84 -8.36
C LEU A 70 4.44 -8.47 -8.93
N VAL A 71 5.33 -7.66 -9.52
CA VAL A 71 6.62 -8.13 -10.03
C VAL A 71 7.46 -8.72 -8.89
N LEU A 72 7.58 -8.01 -7.77
CA LEU A 72 8.30 -8.53 -6.60
C LEU A 72 7.64 -9.79 -6.03
N GLY A 73 6.31 -9.80 -5.93
CA GLY A 73 5.55 -10.96 -5.48
C GLY A 73 5.79 -12.19 -6.36
N HIS A 74 5.91 -12.01 -7.67
CA HIS A 74 6.24 -13.09 -8.60
C HIS A 74 7.59 -13.75 -8.28
N PHE A 75 8.62 -12.95 -7.97
CA PHE A 75 9.98 -13.47 -7.72
C PHE A 75 10.23 -13.96 -6.29
N PHE A 76 9.61 -13.34 -5.27
CA PHE A 76 9.99 -13.56 -3.87
C PHE A 76 8.97 -14.33 -3.04
N ILE A 77 7.74 -14.52 -3.51
CA ILE A 77 6.69 -15.25 -2.79
C ILE A 77 6.32 -16.48 -3.59
N LEU A 78 6.44 -17.66 -2.98
CA LEU A 78 6.07 -18.92 -3.62
C LEU A 78 4.54 -19.00 -3.78
N ASP A 79 4.12 -19.56 -4.91
CA ASP A 79 2.71 -19.87 -5.16
C ASP A 79 2.48 -21.34 -4.80
N ASP A 80 2.34 -21.62 -3.51
CA ASP A 80 2.11 -22.97 -2.98
C ASP A 80 0.66 -23.46 -3.15
N GLY A 81 -0.23 -22.61 -3.72
CA GLY A 81 -1.64 -22.92 -3.96
C GLY A 81 -2.46 -23.15 -2.69
N SER A 82 -1.92 -22.88 -1.50
CA SER A 82 -2.58 -23.11 -0.21
C SER A 82 -2.94 -21.79 0.48
N TRP A 83 -1.97 -20.89 0.64
CA TRP A 83 -2.13 -19.69 1.45
C TRP A 83 -3.03 -18.64 0.81
N PHE A 84 -2.85 -18.39 -0.50
CA PHE A 84 -3.51 -17.29 -1.19
C PHE A 84 -4.88 -17.63 -1.81
N LYS A 85 -5.59 -18.65 -1.30
CA LYS A 85 -6.91 -19.03 -1.82
C LYS A 85 -8.01 -18.06 -1.37
N PRO A 86 -9.07 -17.87 -2.19
CA PRO A 86 -9.33 -18.52 -3.47
C PRO A 86 -8.74 -17.78 -4.69
N PHE A 87 -8.25 -16.55 -4.53
CA PHE A 87 -7.93 -15.64 -5.64
C PHE A 87 -6.48 -15.73 -6.15
N GLY A 88 -5.64 -16.54 -5.49
CA GLY A 88 -4.21 -16.62 -5.74
C GLY A 88 -3.45 -15.39 -5.26
N LYS A 89 -2.11 -15.50 -5.25
CA LYS A 89 -1.20 -14.45 -4.76
C LYS A 89 -1.46 -13.09 -5.39
N ASN A 90 -1.63 -13.06 -6.71
CA ASN A 90 -1.84 -11.81 -7.45
C ASN A 90 -3.17 -11.16 -7.07
N GLY A 91 -4.25 -11.96 -6.94
CA GLY A 91 -5.56 -11.47 -6.53
C GLY A 91 -5.53 -10.89 -5.11
N ALA A 92 -4.87 -11.59 -4.19
CA ALA A 92 -4.67 -11.12 -2.82
C ALA A 92 -3.94 -9.76 -2.79
N MET A 93 -2.86 -9.63 -3.57
CA MET A 93 -2.07 -8.41 -3.64
C MET A 93 -2.84 -7.23 -4.25
N ILE A 94 -3.67 -7.47 -5.26
CA ILE A 94 -4.59 -6.46 -5.82
C ILE A 94 -5.59 -6.01 -4.76
N PHE A 95 -6.12 -6.94 -3.96
CA PHE A 95 -7.06 -6.63 -2.89
C PHE A 95 -6.44 -5.74 -1.80
N VAL A 96 -5.27 -6.10 -1.27
CA VAL A 96 -4.56 -5.27 -0.27
C VAL A 96 -4.16 -3.92 -0.84
N SER A 97 -3.73 -3.86 -2.11
CA SER A 97 -3.46 -2.59 -2.79
C SER A 97 -4.70 -1.70 -2.86
N SER A 98 -5.88 -2.30 -3.09
CA SER A 98 -7.14 -1.56 -3.13
C SER A 98 -7.47 -0.94 -1.76
N ILE A 99 -7.32 -1.71 -0.67
CA ILE A 99 -7.48 -1.20 0.71
C ILE A 99 -6.46 -0.09 1.00
N TYR A 100 -5.21 -0.28 0.61
CA TYR A 100 -4.13 0.68 0.80
C TYR A 100 -4.44 2.01 0.11
N ILE A 101 -4.86 1.98 -1.16
CA ILE A 101 -5.22 3.15 -1.96
C ILE A 101 -6.44 3.87 -1.35
N LEU A 102 -7.47 3.12 -0.97
CA LEU A 102 -8.67 3.69 -0.34
C LEU A 102 -8.35 4.34 1.00
N GLY A 103 -7.51 3.70 1.83
CA GLY A 103 -7.04 4.26 3.08
C GLY A 103 -6.27 5.57 2.87
N GLN A 104 -5.34 5.61 1.92
CA GLN A 104 -4.63 6.84 1.59
C GLN A 104 -5.58 7.94 1.13
N LEU A 105 -6.55 7.60 0.28
CA LEU A 105 -7.55 8.55 -0.20
C LEU A 105 -8.38 9.13 0.97
N PHE A 106 -8.79 8.28 1.91
CA PHE A 106 -9.49 8.69 3.12
C PHE A 106 -8.67 9.69 3.94
N ILE A 107 -7.39 9.40 4.19
CA ILE A 107 -6.48 10.31 4.91
C ILE A 107 -6.27 11.64 4.15
N ARG A 108 -6.17 11.59 2.82
CA ARG A 108 -6.08 12.79 1.98
C ARG A 108 -7.32 13.67 2.10
N LEU A 109 -8.51 13.07 2.18
CA LEU A 109 -9.77 13.81 2.34
C LEU A 109 -9.87 14.46 3.72
N LEU A 110 -9.58 13.71 4.79
CA LEU A 110 -9.60 14.24 6.16
C LEU A 110 -8.60 15.37 6.36
N SER A 111 -7.38 15.23 5.82
CA SER A 111 -6.31 16.23 5.97
C SER A 111 -6.44 17.47 5.08
N LYS A 112 -7.45 17.52 4.20
CA LYS A 112 -7.74 18.66 3.33
C LYS A 112 -8.66 19.69 4.01
N GLN A 113 -9.24 19.38 5.17
CA GLN A 113 -10.14 20.28 5.88
C GLN A 113 -9.37 21.16 6.88
N GLY A 114 -9.13 22.43 6.50
CA GLY A 114 -8.78 23.54 7.41
C GLY A 114 -8.02 24.72 6.77
N PRO A 115 -8.33 25.99 7.11
CA PRO A 115 -9.65 26.61 7.22
C PRO A 115 -10.07 27.22 5.87
N THR A 116 -11.34 27.06 5.48
CA THR A 116 -11.99 28.09 4.66
C THR A 116 -12.05 29.34 5.52
N ASN A 117 -11.21 30.33 5.19
CA ASN A 117 -11.36 31.68 5.70
C ASN A 117 -12.82 32.09 5.47
N VAL A 118 -13.60 32.12 6.55
CA VAL A 118 -14.85 32.86 6.55
C VAL A 118 -14.42 34.32 6.54
N ALA A 119 -14.96 35.01 5.54
CA ALA A 119 -14.63 36.36 5.10
C ALA A 119 -14.59 37.41 6.22
#